data_AF-A0A7W6LT24-F1
#
_entry.id   AF-A0A7W6LT24-F1
#
_cell.length_a   1.000
_cell.length_b   1.000
_cell.length_c   1.000
_cell.angle_alpha   90.00
_cell.angle_beta   90.00
_cell.angle_gamma   90.00
#
_symmetry.space_group_name_H-M   'P 1'
#
loop_
_entity.id
_entity.type
_entity.pdbx_description
1 polymer ?
#
loop_
_entity_poly.entity_id
_entity_poly.type
_entity_poly.pdbx_seq_one_letter_code
_entity_poly.pdbx_strand_id
1 'polypeptide(L)' 'MKHEPHLRGSVFHRLLRARLSETYHPTQADIEAVACKIWQDGFSSMEGRPWHDLVPGSDDHCRMIGAARMALGV' A
#
# COMPACT_ATOMS: atom_id res chain seq x y z
N MET A 1 16.53 14.29 11.96
CA MET A 1 16.48 13.03 11.20
C MET A 1 15.94 13.33 9.82
N LYS A 2 16.63 12.89 8.77
CA LYS A 2 16.37 13.31 7.38
C LYS A 2 15.10 12.63 6.87
N HIS A 3 14.09 13.41 6.49
CA HIS A 3 12.97 12.92 5.70
C HIS A 3 13.46 12.67 4.27
N GLU A 4 13.58 11.41 3.87
CA GLU A 4 13.80 11.04 2.47
C GLU A 4 12.46 11.11 1.70
N PRO A 5 12.26 12.08 0.78
CA PRO A 5 11.01 12.22 0.05
C PRO A 5 10.92 11.30 -1.19
N HIS A 6 11.92 10.45 -1.44
CA HIS A 6 12.10 9.81 -2.76
C HIS A 6 11.49 8.39 -2.88
N LEU A 7 10.95 7.82 -1.80
CA LEU A 7 10.39 6.46 -1.80
C LEU A 7 8.94 6.37 -2.32
N ARG A 8 8.22 7.49 -2.47
CA ARG A 8 6.76 7.50 -2.72
C ARG A 8 6.33 7.08 -4.13
N GLY A 9 7.16 7.35 -5.14
CA GLY A 9 6.92 6.87 -6.52
C GLY A 9 7.46 5.46 -6.78
N SER A 10 8.48 5.04 -6.03
CA SER A 10 9.28 3.86 -6.39
C SER A 10 8.56 2.54 -6.12
N VAL A 11 7.66 2.48 -5.12
CA VAL A 11 6.88 1.26 -4.81
C VAL A 11 5.93 0.91 -5.95
N PHE A 12 5.15 1.88 -6.45
CA PHE A 12 4.23 1.65 -7.57
C PHE A 12 4.99 1.21 -8.82
N HIS A 13 6.07 1.91 -9.19
CA HIS A 13 6.86 1.55 -10.36
C HIS A 13 7.56 0.19 -10.23
N ARG A 14 8.02 -0.18 -9.03
CA ARG A 14 8.63 -1.48 -8.76
C ARG A 14 7.61 -2.61 -8.88
N LEU A 15 6.44 -2.44 -8.25
CA LEU A 15 5.35 -3.42 -8.32
C LEU A 15 4.78 -3.55 -9.72
N LEU A 16 4.64 -2.44 -10.45
CA LEU A 16 4.22 -2.45 -11.85
C LEU A 16 5.22 -3.21 -12.72
N ARG A 17 6.52 -2.94 -12.57
CA ARG A 17 7.57 -3.66 -13.32
C ARG A 17 7.59 -5.15 -12.98
N ALA A 18 7.43 -5.50 -11.70
CA ALA A 18 7.37 -6.89 -11.27
C ALA A 18 6.13 -7.59 -11.83
N ARG A 19 4.96 -6.95 -11.78
CA ARG A 19 3.70 -7.46 -12.35
C ARG A 19 3.73 -7.66 -13.86
N LEU A 20 4.51 -6.87 -14.59
CA LEU A 20 4.73 -7.05 -16.03
C LEU A 20 5.61 -8.28 -16.35
N SER A 21 6.21 -8.92 -15.34
CA SER A 21 6.85 -10.23 -15.51
C SER A 21 5.80 -11.35 -15.29
N GLU A 22 5.80 -12.36 -16.16
CA GLU A 22 4.79 -13.43 -16.20
C GLU A 22 4.74 -14.31 -14.93
N THR A 23 5.69 -14.16 -14.00
CA THR A 23 5.85 -15.03 -12.83
C THR A 23 5.60 -14.33 -11.49
N TYR A 24 5.18 -13.06 -11.50
CA TYR A 24 5.09 -12.30 -10.26
C TYR A 24 3.78 -12.55 -9.50
N HIS A 25 3.91 -13.19 -8.34
CA HIS A 25 2.88 -13.28 -7.31
C HIS A 25 3.19 -12.25 -6.21
N PRO A 26 2.26 -11.36 -5.83
CA PRO A 26 2.49 -10.40 -4.76
C PRO A 26 2.67 -11.10 -3.45
N THR A 27 3.67 -10.66 -2.70
CA THR A 27 3.85 -11.08 -1.31
C THR A 27 2.89 -10.31 -0.39
N GLN A 28 2.72 -10.78 0.85
CA GLN A 28 1.98 -10.03 1.85
C GLN A 28 2.58 -8.62 2.05
N ALA A 29 3.90 -8.47 1.98
CA ALA A 29 4.56 -7.17 2.09
C ALA A 29 4.18 -6.22 0.94
N ASP A 30 3.95 -6.74 -0.26
CA ASP A 30 3.51 -5.95 -1.41
C ASP A 30 2.07 -5.47 -1.23
N ILE A 31 1.20 -6.34 -0.71
CA ILE A 31 -0.19 -6.01 -0.37
C ILE A 31 -0.22 -4.91 0.71
N GLU A 32 0.57 -5.06 1.78
CA GLU A 32 0.69 -4.05 2.85
C GLU A 32 1.22 -2.72 2.32
N ALA A 33 2.22 -2.75 1.43
CA ALA A 33 2.77 -1.54 0.83
C ALA A 33 1.75 -0.80 -0.04
N VAL A 34 0.93 -1.53 -0.81
CA VAL A 34 -0.15 -0.95 -1.60
C VAL A 34 -1.27 -0.43 -0.71
N ALA A 35 -1.66 -1.17 0.34
CA ALA A 35 -2.70 -0.74 1.29
C ALA A 35 -2.30 0.55 2.01
N CYS A 36 -1.07 0.61 2.49
CA CYS A 36 -0.47 1.81 3.08
C CYS A 36 -0.50 3.00 2.12
N LYS A 37 -0.19 2.77 0.84
CA LYS A 37 -0.24 3.82 -0.19
C LYS A 37 -1.67 4.30 -0.46
N ILE A 38 -2.64 3.39 -0.57
CA ILE A 38 -4.06 3.74 -0.77
C ILE A 38 -4.56 4.57 0.43
N TRP A 39 -4.23 4.17 1.66
CA TRP A 39 -4.56 4.92 2.85
C TRP A 39 -3.94 6.32 2.86
N GLN A 40 -2.66 6.43 2.52
CA GLN A 40 -1.96 7.70 2.48
C GLN A 40 -2.55 8.65 1.43
N ASP A 41 -2.76 8.16 0.21
CA ASP A 41 -3.23 8.98 -0.91
C ASP A 41 -4.73 9.31 -0.79
N GLY A 42 -5.53 8.44 -0.16
CA GLY A 42 -6.98 8.60 -0.04
C GLY A 42 -7.49 9.20 1.27
N PHE A 43 -6.91 8.83 2.41
CA PHE A 43 -7.53 9.04 3.73
C PHE A 43 -6.66 9.81 4.72
N SER A 44 -5.33 9.81 4.58
CA SER A 44 -4.48 10.53 5.52
C SER A 44 -4.63 12.06 5.44
N SER A 45 -5.20 12.59 4.35
CA SER A 45 -5.65 14.00 4.25
C SER A 45 -6.97 14.29 4.96
N MET A 46 -7.82 13.27 5.17
CA MET A 46 -9.14 13.41 5.80
C MET A 46 -9.13 13.11 7.30
N GLU A 47 -8.36 12.11 7.74
CA GLU A 47 -8.38 11.66 9.15
C GLU A 47 -7.13 12.06 9.96
N GLY A 48 -6.06 12.50 9.29
CA GLY A 48 -4.79 12.85 9.95
C GLY A 48 -4.07 11.69 10.64
N ARG A 49 -4.60 10.45 10.53
CA ARG A 49 -4.03 9.25 11.13
C ARG A 49 -3.14 8.51 10.12
N PRO A 50 -1.86 8.23 10.44
CA PRO A 50 -1.00 7.47 9.56
C PRO A 50 -1.35 5.97 9.57
N TRP A 51 -1.00 5.26 8.49
CA TRP A 51 -1.30 3.83 8.32
C TRP A 51 -0.79 2.96 9.49
N HIS A 52 0.38 3.26 10.03
CA HIS A 52 0.98 2.49 11.13
C HIS A 52 0.25 2.65 12.47
N ASP A 53 -0.64 3.63 12.59
CA ASP A 53 -1.48 3.83 13.77
C ASP A 53 -2.84 3.13 13.64
N LEU A 54 -3.12 2.49 12.49
CA LEU A 54 -4.29 1.63 12.37
C LEU A 54 -4.06 0.33 13.12
N VAL A 55 -5.06 -0.07 13.90
CA VAL A 55 -5.04 -1.37 14.59
C VAL A 55 -5.11 -2.47 13.52
N PRO A 56 -4.13 -3.40 13.46
CA PRO A 56 -4.19 -4.52 12.54
C PRO A 56 -5.48 -5.33 12.73
N GLY A 57 -6.19 -5.58 11.63
CA GLY A 57 -7.47 -6.28 11.65
C GLY A 57 -8.69 -5.41 11.97
N SER A 58 -8.53 -4.11 12.23
CA SER A 58 -9.65 -3.17 12.24
C SER A 58 -10.36 -3.10 10.88
N ASP A 59 -11.58 -2.56 10.86
CA ASP A 59 -12.38 -2.43 9.63
C ASP A 59 -11.65 -1.62 8.56
N ASP A 60 -11.02 -0.48 8.94
CA ASP A 60 -10.25 0.35 8.01
C ASP A 60 -9.02 -0.38 7.48
N HIS A 61 -8.29 -1.08 8.35
CA HIS A 61 -7.16 -1.91 7.94
C HIS A 61 -7.60 -2.98 6.94
N CYS A 62 -8.64 -3.76 7.27
CA CYS A 62 -9.18 -4.80 6.40
C CYS A 62 -9.68 -4.24 5.06
N ARG A 63 -10.31 -3.07 5.07
CA ARG A 63 -10.80 -2.40 3.87
C ARG A 63 -9.67 -2.00 2.94
N MET A 64 -8.58 -1.44 3.47
CA MET A 64 -7.43 -1.06 2.66
C MET A 64 -6.66 -2.28 2.14
N ILE A 65 -6.55 -3.36 2.93
CA ILE A 65 -6.00 -4.64 2.47
C ILE A 65 -6.83 -5.22 1.32
N GLY A 66 -8.16 -5.17 1.43
CA GLY A 66 -9.06 -5.59 0.35
C GLY A 66 -8.88 -4.76 -0.93
N ALA A 67 -8.77 -3.44 -0.79
CA ALA A 67 -8.49 -2.54 -1.91
C ALA A 67 -7.13 -2.84 -2.56
N ALA A 68 -6.09 -3.11 -1.76
CA ALA A 68 -4.77 -3.47 -2.26
C ALA A 68 -4.76 -4.80 -3.03
N ARG A 69 -5.47 -5.81 -2.52
CA ARG A 69 -5.65 -7.09 -3.21
C ARG A 69 -6.35 -6.93 -4.55
N MET A 70 -7.45 -6.17 -4.59
CA MET A 70 -8.16 -5.85 -5.85
C MET A 70 -7.25 -5.11 -6.84
N ALA A 71 -6.49 -4.12 -6.39
CA ALA A 71 -5.54 -3.38 -7.24
C ALA A 71 -4.42 -4.27 -7.78
N LEU A 72 -4.02 -5.28 -7.01
CA LEU A 72 -3.04 -6.26 -7.43
C LEU A 72 -3.67 -7.40 -8.25
N GLY A 73 -4.98 -7.60 -8.24
CA GLY A 73 -5.66 -8.71 -8.92
C GLY A 73 -5.46 -10.07 -8.24
N VAL A 74 -5.50 -10.10 -6.91
CA VAL A 74 -5.39 -11.32 -6.07
C VAL A 74 -6.50 -11.42 -5.04
#